data_AF-A0A2S5JEI2-F1
#
_entry.id   AF-A0A2S5JEI2-F1
#
_cell.length_a   1.000
_cell.length_b   1.000
_cell.length_c   1.000
_cell.angle_alpha   90.00
_cell.angle_beta   90.00
_cell.angle_gamma   90.00
#
_symmetry.space_group_name_H-M   'P 1'
#
loop_
_entity.id
_entity.type
_entity.pdbx_description
1 polymer ?
#
loop_
_entity_poly.entity_id
_entity_poly.type
_entity_poly.pdbx_seq_one_letter_code
_entity_poly.pdbx_strand_id
1 'polypeptide(L)'
;MGMILRGDKQHDIAAWFGENQARIVEVEKGAFGNVTPAPEHELPPRGAPGPKGRRLRGYVRKAIQALDANDPAAARQALVDGLAAYDRNEA
;
A
#
# COMPACT_ATOMS: atom_id res chain seq x y z
N MET A 1 -4.17 -5.15 12.69
CA MET A 1 -5.42 -4.62 13.30
C MET A 1 -5.67 -3.12 13.08
N GLY A 2 -4.67 -2.28 12.78
CA GLY A 2 -4.88 -0.82 12.75
C GLY A 2 -5.98 -0.34 11.77
N MET A 3 -6.08 -0.92 10.57
CA MET A 3 -7.18 -0.58 9.64
C MET A 3 -8.57 -1.00 10.14
N ILE A 4 -8.66 -2.13 10.85
CA ILE A 4 -9.90 -2.60 11.48
C ILE A 4 -10.32 -1.62 12.58
N LEU A 5 -9.39 -1.25 13.47
CA LEU A 5 -9.63 -0.29 14.55
C LEU A 5 -10.01 1.11 14.05
N ARG A 6 -9.47 1.51 12.89
CA ARG A 6 -9.82 2.75 12.20
C ARG A 6 -11.24 2.73 11.58
N GLY A 7 -11.89 1.56 11.53
CA GLY A 7 -13.23 1.35 10.99
C GLY A 7 -13.26 1.21 9.46
N ASP A 8 -12.15 0.78 8.83
CA ASP A 8 -12.12 0.58 7.40
C ASP A 8 -12.94 -0.65 6.98
N LYS A 9 -13.51 -0.63 5.78
CA LYS A 9 -14.33 -1.75 5.29
C LYS A 9 -13.46 -2.96 5.02
N GLN A 10 -13.92 -4.15 5.39
CA GLN A 10 -13.18 -5.41 5.22
C GLN A 10 -12.72 -5.64 3.76
N HIS A 11 -13.53 -5.25 2.76
CA HIS A 11 -13.14 -5.34 1.35
C HIS A 11 -12.00 -4.41 0.96
N ASP A 12 -11.94 -3.21 1.53
CA ASP A 12 -10.85 -2.26 1.29
C ASP A 12 -9.55 -2.77 1.92
N ILE A 13 -9.64 -3.27 3.16
CA ILE A 13 -8.53 -3.90 3.86
C ILE A 13 -7.99 -5.08 3.05
N ALA A 14 -8.87 -6.01 2.66
CA ALA A 14 -8.53 -7.18 1.85
C ALA A 14 -7.83 -6.77 0.54
N ALA A 15 -8.34 -5.74 -0.13
CA ALA A 15 -7.74 -5.23 -1.36
C ALA A 15 -6.30 -4.75 -1.17
N TRP A 16 -5.96 -4.07 -0.07
CA TRP A 16 -4.60 -3.64 0.23
C TRP A 16 -3.60 -4.79 0.34
N PHE A 17 -4.01 -5.90 0.95
CA PHE A 17 -3.15 -7.07 1.17
C PHE A 17 -3.24 -8.11 0.04
N GLY A 18 -4.17 -7.98 -0.91
CA GLY A 18 -4.40 -9.00 -1.94
C GLY A 18 -5.02 -10.28 -1.39
N GLU A 19 -5.76 -10.16 -0.28
CA GLU A 19 -6.33 -11.27 0.47
C GLU A 19 -7.85 -11.38 0.28
N ASN A 20 -8.43 -12.47 0.78
CA ASN A 20 -9.89 -12.65 0.83
C ASN A 20 -10.49 -11.91 2.04
N GLN A 21 -11.69 -11.34 1.91
CA GLN A 21 -12.44 -10.73 3.03
C GLN A 21 -12.63 -11.69 4.21
N ALA A 22 -12.82 -12.99 3.94
CA ALA A 22 -12.90 -14.02 4.97
C ALA A 22 -11.65 -14.06 5.85
N ARG A 23 -10.46 -13.83 5.27
CA ARG A 23 -9.20 -13.75 6.03
C ARG A 23 -9.19 -12.57 7.00
N ILE A 24 -9.78 -11.44 6.60
CA ILE A 24 -9.88 -10.26 7.47
C ILE A 24 -10.79 -10.55 8.68
N VAL A 25 -11.91 -11.26 8.46
CA VAL A 25 -12.81 -11.70 9.54
C VAL A 25 -12.11 -12.64 10.53
N GLU A 26 -11.27 -13.55 10.05
CA GLU A 26 -10.50 -14.44 10.93
C GLU A 26 -9.49 -13.68 11.80
N VAL A 27 -8.80 -12.69 11.21
CA VAL A 27 -7.89 -11.80 11.95
C VAL A 27 -8.65 -10.99 12.99
N GLU A 28 -9.83 -10.47 12.65
CA GLU A 28 -10.71 -9.74 13.58
C GLU A 28 -11.17 -10.61 14.76
N LYS A 29 -11.43 -11.89 14.51
CA LYS A 29 -11.80 -12.89 15.53
C LYS A 29 -10.61 -13.41 16.35
N GLY A 30 -9.39 -12.95 16.08
CA GLY A 30 -8.19 -13.35 16.82
C GLY A 30 -7.64 -14.72 16.44
N ALA A 31 -7.95 -15.25 15.25
CA ALA A 31 -7.47 -16.57 14.79
C ALA A 31 -5.92 -16.67 14.74
N PHE A 32 -5.22 -15.53 14.69
CA PHE A 32 -3.76 -15.45 14.61
C PHE A 32 -3.12 -14.94 15.92
N GLY A 33 -3.86 -14.96 17.03
CA GLY A 33 -3.39 -14.46 18.32
C GLY A 33 -3.37 -12.94 18.43
N ASN A 34 -2.62 -12.42 19.40
CA ASN A 34 -2.53 -10.98 19.66
C ASN A 34 -1.61 -10.30 18.63
N VAL A 35 -2.21 -9.58 17.69
CA VAL A 35 -1.48 -8.79 16.69
C VAL A 35 -1.50 -7.32 17.08
N THR A 36 -0.33 -6.73 17.31
CA THR A 36 -0.22 -5.30 17.61
C THR A 36 -0.71 -4.46 16.42
N PRO A 37 -1.66 -3.52 16.60
CA PRO A 37 -2.07 -2.62 15.54
C PRO A 37 -0.93 -1.68 15.13
N ALA A 38 -0.72 -1.51 13.81
CA ALA A 38 0.15 -0.45 13.30
C ALA A 38 -0.41 0.95 13.64
N PRO A 39 0.46 1.94 13.93
CA PRO A 39 0.06 3.30 14.24
C PRO A 39 -0.56 3.98 13.00
N GLU A 40 -1.38 5.02 13.22
CA GLU A 40 -2.20 5.64 12.17
C GLU A 40 -1.37 6.16 10.98
N HIS A 41 -0.18 6.70 11.23
CA HIS A 41 0.72 7.24 10.20
C HIS A 41 1.36 6.16 9.32
N GLU A 42 1.32 4.89 9.72
CA GLU A 42 1.80 3.75 8.92
C GLU A 42 0.66 3.08 8.13
N LEU A 43 -0.60 3.40 8.45
CA LEU A 43 -1.74 2.82 7.76
C LEU A 43 -1.83 3.36 6.33
N PRO A 44 -2.23 2.53 5.35
CA PRO A 44 -2.55 3.05 4.03
C PRO A 44 -3.74 4.03 4.10
N PRO A 45 -3.96 4.84 3.05
CA PRO A 45 -5.17 5.66 2.94
C PRO A 45 -6.45 4.82 3.07
N ARG A 46 -7.54 5.45 3.52
CA ARG A 46 -8.87 4.82 3.56
C ARG A 46 -9.35 4.46 2.15
N GLY A 47 -10.11 3.38 2.04
CA GLY A 47 -10.63 2.86 0.78
C GLY A 47 -9.67 1.88 0.09
N ALA A 48 -10.20 1.11 -0.87
CA ALA A 48 -9.41 0.18 -1.65
C ALA A 48 -8.32 0.91 -2.47
N PRO A 49 -7.11 0.34 -2.59
CA PRO A 49 -6.09 0.89 -3.44
C PRO A 49 -6.49 0.79 -4.91
N GLY A 50 -6.56 1.92 -5.60
CA GLY A 50 -6.64 1.90 -7.05
C GLY A 50 -5.39 1.22 -7.66
N PRO A 51 -5.53 0.35 -8.68
CA PRO A 51 -4.40 -0.35 -9.30
C PRO A 51 -3.35 0.59 -9.89
N LYS A 52 -3.73 1.83 -10.24
CA LYS A 52 -2.83 2.90 -10.69
C LYS A 52 -2.04 3.49 -9.51
N GLY A 53 -2.73 3.87 -8.43
CA GLY A 53 -2.13 4.43 -7.22
C GLY A 53 -1.16 3.46 -6.53
N ARG A 54 -1.47 2.15 -6.53
CA ARG A 54 -0.56 1.12 -5.99
C ARG A 54 0.74 1.04 -6.78
N ARG A 55 0.66 1.06 -8.11
CA ARG A 55 1.83 1.06 -9.00
C ARG A 55 2.69 2.30 -8.79
N LEU A 56 2.08 3.48 -8.83
CA LEU A 56 2.78 4.75 -8.60
C LEU A 56 3.48 4.79 -7.24
N ARG A 57 2.80 4.35 -6.16
CA ARG A 57 3.39 4.26 -4.81
C ARG A 57 4.65 3.38 -4.79
N GLY A 58 4.68 2.29 -5.57
CA GLY A 58 5.85 1.43 -5.70
C GLY A 58 7.06 2.15 -6.31
N TYR A 59 6.85 2.93 -7.36
CA TYR A 59 7.90 3.74 -7.99
C TYR A 59 8.41 4.85 -7.07
N VAL A 60 7.50 5.54 -6.37
CA VAL A 60 7.88 6.56 -5.38
C VAL A 60 8.72 5.96 -4.25
N ARG A 61 8.37 4.77 -3.75
CA ARG A 61 9.16 4.09 -2.72
C ARG A 61 10.57 3.75 -3.20
N LYS A 62 10.73 3.27 -4.44
CA LYS A 62 12.04 3.03 -5.05
C LYS A 62 12.85 4.32 -5.18
N ALA A 63 12.21 5.43 -5.56
CA ALA A 63 12.87 6.71 -5.67
C ALA A 63 13.39 7.21 -4.31
N ILE A 64 12.60 7.08 -3.24
CA ILE A 64 13.02 7.42 -1.87
C ILE A 64 14.22 6.57 -1.45
N GLN A 65 14.19 5.26 -1.68
CA GLN A 65 15.32 4.37 -1.35
C GLN A 65 16.60 4.75 -2.10
N ALA A 66 16.49 5.17 -3.36
CA ALA A 66 17.64 5.64 -4.14
C ALA A 66 18.18 6.98 -3.61
N LEU A 67 17.31 7.89 -3.17
CA LEU A 67 17.72 9.13 -2.51
C LEU A 67 18.44 8.85 -1.18
N ASP A 68 17.92 7.93 -0.36
CA ASP A 68 18.55 7.51 0.90
C ASP A 68 19.94 6.87 0.66
N ALA A 69 20.12 6.23 -0.51
CA ALA A 69 21.39 5.68 -0.96
C ALA A 69 22.30 6.73 -1.66
N ASN A 70 21.91 8.01 -1.69
CA ASN A 70 22.61 9.10 -2.36
C ASN A 70 22.81 8.89 -3.88
N ASP A 71 21.86 8.20 -4.52
CA ASP A 71 21.79 7.99 -5.98
C ASP A 71 20.60 8.77 -6.59
N PRO A 72 20.76 10.08 -6.82
CA PRO A 72 19.69 10.91 -7.39
C PRO A 72 19.35 10.54 -8.85
N ALA A 73 20.28 9.90 -9.58
CA ALA A 73 20.04 9.48 -10.95
C ALA A 73 19.05 8.30 -10.99
N ALA A 74 19.28 7.28 -10.14
CA ALA A 74 18.34 6.16 -10.00
C ALA A 74 16.99 6.62 -9.45
N ALA A 75 16.98 7.57 -8.50
CA ALA A 75 15.73 8.15 -7.99
C ALA A 75 14.91 8.81 -9.09
N ARG A 76 15.55 9.66 -9.91
CA ARG A 76 14.90 10.31 -11.05
C ARG A 76 14.38 9.29 -12.06
N GLN A 77 15.17 8.26 -12.38
CA GLN A 77 14.75 7.22 -13.32
C GLN A 77 13.51 6.48 -12.81
N ALA A 78 13.47 6.11 -11.53
CA ALA A 78 12.32 5.44 -10.92
C ALA A 78 11.03 6.29 -11.01
N LEU A 79 11.13 7.61 -10.87
CA LEU A 79 9.99 8.52 -11.03
C LEU A 79 9.52 8.61 -12.49
N VAL A 80 10.46 8.72 -13.44
CA VAL A 80 10.13 8.76 -14.88
C VAL A 80 9.44 7.46 -15.32
N ASP A 81 9.95 6.30 -14.90
CA ASP A 81 9.35 5.01 -15.17
C ASP A 81 7.95 4.90 -14.54
N GLY A 82 7.77 5.48 -13.35
CA GLY A 82 6.49 5.54 -12.66
C GLY A 82 5.44 6.36 -13.40
N LEU A 83 5.83 7.52 -13.95
CA LEU A 83 4.96 8.35 -14.80
C LEU A 83 4.58 7.60 -16.08
N ALA A 84 5.57 7.05 -16.80
CA ALA A 84 5.31 6.27 -18.02
C ALA A 84 4.42 5.03 -17.76
N ALA A 85 4.52 4.42 -16.58
CA ALA A 85 3.64 3.33 -16.17
C ALA A 85 2.22 3.81 -15.84
N TYR A 86 2.07 5.01 -15.28
CA TYR A 86 0.77 5.62 -15.01
C TYR A 86 0.04 5.94 -16.32
N ASP A 87 0.71 6.67 -17.22
CA ASP A 87 0.15 7.17 -18.49
C ASP A 87 -0.25 6.03 -19.44
N ARG A 88 0.57 4.98 -19.56
CA ARG A 88 0.23 3.78 -20.38
C ARG A 88 -1.05 3.07 -19.95
N ASN A 89 -1.52 3.31 -18.73
CA ASN A 89 -2.74 2.73 -18.20
C ASN A 89 -3.85 3.79 -18.04
N GLU A 90 -3.71 4.96 -18.69
CA GLU A 90 -4.70 6.04 -18.70
C GLU A 90 -5.81 5.85 -19.74
N ALA A 91 -5.55 5.09 -20.81
CA ALA A 91 -6.50 4.76 -21.87
C ALA A 91 -7.47 3.62 -21.50
#